data_AF-A0A1F3XXE6-F1
#
_entry.id   AF-A0A1F3XXE6-F1
#
_cell.length_a   1.000
_cell.length_b   1.000
_cell.length_c   1.000
_cell.angle_alpha   90.00
_cell.angle_beta   90.00
_cell.angle_gamma   90.00
#
_symmetry.space_group_name_H-M   'P 1'
#
loop_
_entity.id
_entity.type
_entity.pdbx_description
1 polymer ?
#
loop_
_entity_poly.entity_id
_entity_poly.type
_entity_poly.pdbx_seq_one_letter_code
_entity_poly.pdbx_strand_id
1 'polypeptide(L)'
;MTPDECISSRTERWDSLDGNRYETLLRLAVLRDIARDLHAERSRCLATGLVRELKEVRSLEATIELLKNAASLHGNLPALLKRPPEGSRQRQLPSEFPAGMEAEKFERFDRLWEKAISAEAAREGWRFWLLDAWVGIRSAQQFHIALGEKLLPRCIVLFAESIPPCPGSETPPELWHGRWYVTLEPDVDHESLGIGTIPGVFMKPAPPAWTFLFARGKTGA
;
A
#
# COMPACT_ATOMS: atom_id res chain seq x y z
N MET A 1 13.25 2.61 -16.23
CA MET A 1 11.86 2.24 -16.55
C MET A 1 11.21 3.52 -17.00
N THR A 2 10.72 3.64 -18.23
CA THR A 2 10.12 4.91 -18.69
C THR A 2 8.83 5.23 -17.93
N PRO A 3 8.33 6.49 -17.98
CA PRO A 3 7.04 6.83 -17.38
C PRO A 3 5.89 5.97 -17.90
N ASP A 4 5.89 5.68 -19.21
CA ASP A 4 4.91 4.80 -19.84
C ASP A 4 5.00 3.35 -19.35
N GLU A 5 6.21 2.84 -19.08
CA GLU A 5 6.41 1.51 -18.50
C GLU A 5 5.87 1.42 -17.07
N CYS A 6 6.04 2.50 -16.27
CA CYS A 6 5.49 2.58 -14.91
C CYS A 6 3.96 2.45 -14.93
N ILE A 7 3.29 3.11 -15.87
CA ILE A 7 1.82 3.05 -16.02
C ILE A 7 1.40 1.69 -16.59
N SER A 8 2.01 1.28 -17.70
CA SER A 8 1.60 0.09 -18.46
C SER A 8 1.72 -1.19 -17.64
N SER A 9 2.73 -1.31 -16.78
CA SER A 9 2.90 -2.45 -15.89
C SER A 9 1.80 -2.62 -14.83
N ARG A 10 0.94 -1.60 -14.65
CA ARG A 10 -0.15 -1.58 -13.68
C ARG A 10 -1.54 -1.49 -14.30
N THR A 11 -1.65 -1.27 -15.61
CA THR A 11 -2.94 -1.16 -16.32
C THR A 11 -3.78 -2.43 -16.23
N GLU A 12 -3.18 -3.61 -16.44
CA GLU A 12 -3.92 -4.88 -16.32
C GLU A 12 -4.49 -5.08 -14.91
N ARG A 13 -3.68 -4.75 -13.88
CA ARG A 13 -4.12 -4.77 -12.49
C ARG A 13 -5.22 -3.74 -12.24
N TRP A 14 -5.16 -2.56 -12.83
CA TRP A 14 -6.21 -1.54 -12.72
C TRP A 14 -7.55 -2.02 -13.31
N ASP A 15 -7.49 -2.59 -14.51
CA ASP A 15 -8.67 -3.00 -15.28
C ASP A 15 -9.34 -4.24 -14.66
N SER A 16 -8.56 -5.17 -14.10
CA SER A 16 -9.11 -6.35 -13.38
C SER A 16 -9.91 -6.00 -12.10
N LEU A 17 -9.82 -4.75 -11.63
CA LEU A 17 -10.58 -4.24 -10.49
C LEU A 17 -11.92 -3.62 -10.89
N ASP A 18 -12.21 -3.54 -12.19
CA ASP A 18 -13.46 -2.95 -12.68
C ASP A 18 -14.68 -3.73 -12.18
N GLY A 19 -15.67 -3.01 -11.65
CA GLY A 19 -16.87 -3.61 -11.08
C GLY A 19 -16.66 -4.26 -9.70
N ASN A 20 -15.45 -4.20 -9.14
CA ASN A 20 -15.22 -4.62 -7.76
C ASN A 20 -15.96 -3.70 -6.78
N ARG A 21 -16.61 -4.25 -5.76
CA ARG A 21 -17.29 -3.46 -4.72
C ARG A 21 -16.39 -2.38 -4.09
N TYR A 22 -15.10 -2.68 -3.93
CA TYR A 22 -14.10 -1.79 -3.35
C TYR A 22 -13.18 -1.17 -4.40
N GLU A 23 -13.65 -1.03 -5.65
CA GLU A 23 -12.89 -0.54 -6.81
C GLU A 23 -12.07 0.71 -6.50
N THR A 24 -12.67 1.73 -5.88
CA THR A 24 -11.94 2.98 -5.55
C THR A 24 -10.81 2.76 -4.56
N LEU A 25 -11.02 1.94 -3.52
CA LEU A 25 -9.98 1.61 -2.53
C LEU A 25 -8.82 0.86 -3.18
N LEU A 26 -9.13 -0.16 -3.97
CA LEU A 26 -8.13 -1.00 -4.62
C LEU A 26 -7.33 -0.22 -5.67
N ARG A 27 -8.01 0.64 -6.44
CA ARG A 27 -7.37 1.52 -7.41
C ARG A 27 -6.49 2.60 -6.75
N LEU A 28 -6.81 3.07 -5.53
CA LEU A 28 -5.89 3.92 -4.76
C LEU A 28 -4.57 3.20 -4.43
N ALA A 29 -4.62 1.90 -4.09
CA ALA A 29 -3.41 1.13 -3.84
C ALA A 29 -2.56 1.00 -5.12
N VAL A 30 -3.19 0.81 -6.28
CA VAL A 30 -2.51 0.81 -7.58
C VAL A 30 -1.87 2.17 -7.88
N LEU A 31 -2.58 3.29 -7.67
CA LEU A 31 -2.02 4.63 -7.86
C LEU A 31 -0.81 4.90 -6.96
N ARG A 32 -0.85 4.46 -5.70
CA ARG A 32 0.30 4.58 -4.79
C ARG A 32 1.52 3.86 -5.36
N ASP A 33 1.35 2.64 -5.87
CA ASP A 33 2.46 1.87 -6.43
C ASP A 33 3.04 2.58 -7.66
N ILE A 34 2.18 3.11 -8.55
CA ILE A 34 2.63 3.93 -9.69
C ILE A 34 3.36 5.20 -9.21
N ALA A 35 2.87 5.87 -8.18
CA ALA A 35 3.52 7.07 -7.63
C ALA A 35 4.92 6.76 -7.09
N ARG A 36 5.13 5.59 -6.46
CA ARG A 36 6.45 5.15 -6.00
C ARG A 36 7.40 4.88 -7.17
N ASP A 37 6.91 4.20 -8.22
CA ASP A 37 7.70 3.91 -9.42
C ASP A 37 8.11 5.21 -10.15
N LEU A 38 7.17 6.16 -10.28
CA LEU A 38 7.45 7.49 -10.83
C LEU A 38 8.43 8.30 -9.98
N HIS A 39 8.37 8.19 -8.66
CA HIS A 39 9.31 8.87 -7.77
C HIS A 39 10.75 8.35 -7.95
N ALA A 40 10.90 7.03 -8.10
CA ALA A 40 12.19 6.41 -8.41
C ALA A 40 12.70 6.87 -9.79
N GLU A 41 11.82 6.91 -10.77
CA GLU A 41 12.15 7.36 -12.13
C GLU A 41 12.51 8.85 -12.18
N ARG A 42 11.83 9.69 -11.39
CA ARG A 42 12.19 11.11 -11.20
C ARG A 42 13.63 11.26 -10.70
N SER A 43 14.00 10.44 -9.70
CA SER A 43 15.34 10.43 -9.11
C SER A 43 16.38 10.01 -10.14
N ARG A 44 16.07 9.01 -10.97
CA ARG A 44 16.91 8.59 -12.10
C ARG A 44 17.08 9.71 -13.12
N CYS A 45 16.00 10.34 -13.58
CA CYS A 45 16.05 11.44 -14.56
C CYS A 45 16.88 12.63 -14.05
N LEU A 46 16.79 12.97 -12.77
CA LEU A 46 17.62 13.99 -12.13
C LEU A 46 19.10 13.61 -12.15
N ALA A 47 19.42 12.36 -11.79
CA ALA A 47 20.80 11.87 -11.77
C ALA A 47 21.44 11.80 -13.17
N THR A 48 20.64 11.53 -14.22
CA THR A 48 21.13 11.38 -15.60
C THR A 48 20.91 12.61 -16.48
N GLY A 49 20.36 13.71 -15.96
CA GLY A 49 20.16 14.95 -16.71
C GLY A 49 19.08 14.90 -17.81
N LEU A 50 18.10 13.99 -17.69
CA LEU A 50 17.03 13.80 -18.69
C LEU A 50 15.88 14.80 -18.46
N VAL A 51 16.04 16.03 -18.95
CA VAL A 51 15.14 17.16 -18.65
C VAL A 51 13.71 16.96 -19.20
N ARG A 52 13.58 16.38 -20.39
CA ARG A 52 12.26 16.18 -21.02
C ARG A 52 11.44 15.14 -20.27
N GLU A 53 12.04 14.00 -19.99
CA GLU A 53 11.47 12.89 -19.23
C GLU A 53 11.13 13.35 -17.80
N LEU A 54 11.99 14.18 -17.18
CA LEU A 54 11.71 14.77 -15.87
C LEU A 54 10.43 15.63 -15.87
N LYS A 55 10.17 16.40 -16.93
CA LYS A 55 8.96 17.23 -17.03
C LYS A 55 7.71 16.36 -17.13
N GLU A 56 7.79 15.28 -17.90
CA GLU A 56 6.70 14.31 -18.04
C GLU A 56 6.40 13.60 -16.73
N VAL A 57 7.43 13.09 -16.04
CA VAL A 57 7.28 12.46 -14.71
C VAL A 57 6.60 13.40 -13.72
N ARG A 58 7.04 14.66 -13.65
CA ARG A 58 6.43 15.67 -12.75
C ARG A 58 4.96 15.93 -13.08
N SER A 59 4.61 15.97 -14.37
CA SER A 59 3.23 16.14 -14.80
C SER A 59 2.36 14.96 -14.37
N LEU A 60 2.87 13.74 -14.53
CA LEU A 60 2.17 12.52 -14.12
C LEU A 60 2.02 12.41 -12.60
N GLU A 61 3.08 12.70 -11.83
CA GLU A 61 3.02 12.77 -10.37
C GLU A 61 1.93 13.74 -9.91
N ALA A 62 1.86 14.94 -10.51
CA ALA A 62 0.84 15.93 -10.18
C ALA A 62 -0.58 15.42 -10.46
N THR A 63 -0.81 14.76 -11.60
CA THR A 63 -2.12 14.17 -11.90
C THR A 63 -2.48 13.03 -10.95
N ILE A 64 -1.53 12.16 -10.61
CA ILE A 64 -1.76 11.06 -9.68
C ILE A 64 -2.09 11.57 -8.27
N GLU A 65 -1.46 12.67 -7.83
CA GLU A 65 -1.80 13.35 -6.58
C GLU A 65 -3.20 13.96 -6.60
N LEU A 66 -3.69 14.44 -7.75
CA LEU A 66 -5.09 14.85 -7.91
C LEU A 66 -6.03 13.64 -7.79
N LEU A 67 -5.71 12.53 -8.48
CA LEU A 67 -6.49 11.29 -8.43
C LEU A 67 -6.55 10.68 -7.02
N LYS A 68 -5.49 10.82 -6.22
CA LYS A 68 -5.49 10.42 -4.79
C LYS A 68 -6.66 11.01 -4.01
N ASN A 69 -7.11 12.21 -4.39
CA ASN A 69 -8.21 12.92 -3.74
C ASN A 69 -9.51 12.87 -4.55
N ALA A 70 -9.55 12.21 -5.70
CA ALA A 70 -10.79 12.06 -6.47
C ALA A 70 -11.87 11.34 -5.66
N ALA A 71 -13.13 11.75 -5.80
CA ALA A 71 -14.25 11.13 -5.11
C ALA A 71 -14.50 9.67 -5.55
N SER A 72 -14.25 9.37 -6.83
CA SER A 72 -14.28 8.03 -7.41
C SER A 72 -13.11 7.85 -8.39
N LEU A 73 -12.70 6.61 -8.58
CA LEU A 73 -11.65 6.23 -9.54
C LEU A 73 -12.20 5.29 -10.62
N HIS A 74 -13.34 5.64 -11.20
CA HIS A 74 -14.00 4.84 -12.22
C HIS A 74 -13.46 5.13 -13.63
N GLY A 75 -13.40 4.09 -14.48
CA GLY A 75 -12.91 4.17 -15.85
C GLY A 75 -11.45 3.74 -16.02
N ASN A 76 -10.96 3.79 -17.27
CA ASN A 76 -9.61 3.34 -17.59
C ASN A 76 -8.54 4.34 -17.09
N LEU A 77 -7.39 3.79 -16.68
CA LEU A 77 -6.28 4.58 -16.13
C LEU A 77 -5.73 5.64 -17.10
N PRO A 78 -5.48 5.33 -18.40
CA PRO A 78 -4.95 6.34 -19.33
C PRO A 78 -5.88 7.54 -19.55
N ALA A 79 -7.19 7.36 -19.53
CA ALA A 79 -8.15 8.46 -19.65
C ALA A 79 -8.14 9.33 -18.39
N LEU A 80 -8.11 8.71 -17.20
CA LEU A 80 -8.05 9.42 -15.92
C LEU A 80 -6.76 10.23 -15.77
N LEU A 81 -5.62 9.72 -16.27
CA LEU A 81 -4.36 10.46 -16.27
C LEU A 81 -4.35 11.65 -17.25
N LYS A 82 -5.18 11.62 -18.29
CA LYS A 82 -5.34 12.75 -19.23
C LYS A 82 -6.35 13.77 -18.74
N ARG A 83 -7.44 13.31 -18.11
CA ARG A 83 -8.54 14.11 -17.60
C ARG A 83 -8.99 13.56 -16.25
N PRO A 84 -8.35 13.98 -15.15
CA PRO A 84 -8.80 13.59 -13.82
C PRO A 84 -10.23 14.10 -13.58
N PRO A 85 -11.05 13.33 -12.84
CA PRO A 85 -12.45 13.67 -12.60
C PRO A 85 -12.58 14.96 -11.79
N GLU A 86 -13.65 15.70 -12.06
CA GLU A 86 -14.02 16.89 -11.29
C GLU A 86 -14.59 16.44 -9.93
N GLY A 87 -14.11 17.06 -8.84
CA GLY A 87 -14.54 16.74 -7.48
C GLY A 87 -13.45 16.08 -6.65
N SER A 88 -13.05 16.80 -5.59
CA SER A 88 -12.12 16.31 -4.58
C SER A 88 -12.90 15.86 -3.34
N ARG A 89 -12.51 14.72 -2.78
CA ARG A 89 -12.94 14.26 -1.47
C ARG A 89 -11.73 14.23 -0.55
N GLN A 90 -11.75 15.05 0.49
CA GLN A 90 -10.75 14.97 1.54
C GLN A 90 -10.96 13.68 2.34
N ARG A 91 -10.05 12.73 2.17
CA ARG A 91 -10.04 11.47 2.91
C ARG A 91 -9.47 11.71 4.30
N GLN A 92 -10.32 11.56 5.32
CA GLN A 92 -9.93 11.71 6.72
C GLN A 92 -10.03 10.35 7.42
N LEU A 93 -9.03 10.05 8.24
CA LEU A 93 -9.11 8.88 9.13
C LEU A 93 -10.27 9.10 10.12
N PRO A 94 -11.07 8.07 10.41
CA PRO A 94 -12.10 8.17 11.45
C PRO A 94 -11.47 8.56 12.79
N SER A 95 -12.20 9.29 13.63
CA SER A 95 -11.76 9.64 14.98
C SER A 95 -11.58 8.40 15.87
N GLU A 96 -12.29 7.31 15.57
CA GLU A 96 -12.19 6.03 16.28
C GLU A 96 -11.00 5.18 15.83
N PHE A 97 -10.25 5.62 14.81
CA PHE A 97 -9.05 4.93 14.36
C PHE A 97 -8.08 4.85 15.55
N PRO A 98 -7.78 3.65 16.07
CA PRO A 98 -7.29 3.50 17.42
C PRO A 98 -5.89 4.06 17.54
N ALA A 99 -5.61 4.65 18.70
CA ALA A 99 -4.27 5.06 19.13
C ALA A 99 -3.22 3.91 19.05
N GLY A 100 -3.64 2.65 18.90
CA GLY A 100 -2.76 1.50 18.68
C GLY A 100 -2.08 1.46 17.30
N MET A 101 -2.67 2.11 16.29
CA MET A 101 -1.92 2.63 15.14
C MET A 101 -1.59 4.06 15.52
N GLU A 102 -0.53 4.29 16.30
CA GLU A 102 -0.05 5.62 16.71
C GLU A 102 -0.32 6.63 15.60
N ALA A 103 -1.32 7.51 15.74
CA ALA A 103 -1.84 8.30 14.61
C ALA A 103 -0.74 9.12 13.93
N GLU A 104 0.26 9.52 14.73
CA GLU A 104 1.53 10.13 14.35
C GLU A 104 2.27 9.36 13.22
N LYS A 105 2.14 8.02 13.18
CA LYS A 105 2.69 7.17 12.11
C LYS A 105 2.06 7.46 10.76
N PHE A 106 0.83 7.96 10.67
CA PHE A 106 0.18 8.35 9.41
C PHE A 106 0.26 9.84 9.13
N GLU A 107 0.74 10.64 10.08
CA GLU A 107 0.94 12.09 9.92
C GLU A 107 2.29 12.43 9.28
N ARG A 108 3.19 11.46 9.18
CA ARG A 108 4.43 11.64 8.42
C ARG A 108 4.11 12.01 6.97
N PHE A 109 4.82 13.01 6.45
CA PHE A 109 4.62 13.51 5.09
C PHE A 109 4.84 12.41 4.02
N ASP A 110 5.71 11.44 4.28
CA ASP A 110 5.96 10.31 3.39
C ASP A 110 4.86 9.24 3.41
N ARG A 111 3.82 9.39 4.25
CA ARG A 111 2.74 8.40 4.44
C ARG A 111 1.34 8.91 4.07
N LEU A 112 1.28 9.99 3.29
CA LEU A 112 0.01 10.59 2.85
C LEU A 112 -0.84 9.63 2.01
N TRP A 113 -0.21 8.72 1.25
CA TRP A 113 -0.92 7.68 0.49
C TRP A 113 -1.54 6.63 1.39
N GLU A 114 -0.79 6.16 2.38
CA GLU A 114 -1.22 5.18 3.37
C GLU A 114 -2.37 5.75 4.20
N LYS A 115 -2.34 7.06 4.52
CA LYS A 115 -3.46 7.77 5.15
C LYS A 115 -4.72 7.78 4.28
N ALA A 116 -4.59 8.11 2.99
CA ALA A 116 -5.72 8.13 2.06
C ALA A 116 -6.33 6.73 1.88
N ILE A 117 -5.51 5.70 1.70
CA ILE A 117 -5.94 4.30 1.58
C ILE A 117 -6.61 3.84 2.88
N SER A 118 -6.03 4.15 4.04
CA SER A 118 -6.58 3.74 5.34
C SER A 118 -7.93 4.42 5.63
N ALA A 119 -8.06 5.70 5.30
CA ALA A 119 -9.33 6.41 5.42
C ALA A 119 -10.42 5.78 4.53
N GLU A 120 -10.06 5.43 3.30
CA GLU A 120 -10.97 4.74 2.37
C GLU A 120 -11.34 3.33 2.86
N ALA A 121 -10.36 2.56 3.32
CA ALA A 121 -10.55 1.21 3.84
C ALA A 121 -11.46 1.21 5.07
N ALA A 122 -11.24 2.13 6.01
CA ALA A 122 -12.09 2.27 7.19
C ALA A 122 -13.53 2.70 6.83
N ARG A 123 -13.70 3.52 5.78
CA ARG A 123 -15.03 3.88 5.25
C ARG A 123 -15.75 2.67 4.66
N GLU A 124 -15.03 1.80 3.97
CA GLU A 124 -15.54 0.55 3.38
C GLU A 124 -15.69 -0.59 4.40
N GLY A 125 -15.37 -0.33 5.68
CA GLY A 125 -15.49 -1.30 6.77
C GLY A 125 -14.38 -2.35 6.81
N TRP A 126 -13.31 -2.17 6.03
CA TRP A 126 -12.14 -3.05 6.06
C TRP A 126 -11.48 -3.05 7.45
N ARG A 127 -10.86 -4.17 7.77
CA ARG A 127 -10.21 -4.44 9.06
C ARG A 127 -8.72 -4.16 8.95
N PHE A 128 -8.10 -3.66 10.01
CA PHE A 128 -6.67 -3.37 10.07
C PHE A 128 -5.96 -4.37 10.94
N TRP A 129 -4.82 -4.82 10.46
CA TRP A 129 -4.03 -5.87 11.07
C TRP A 129 -2.55 -5.54 11.02
N LEU A 130 -1.80 -6.13 11.93
CA LEU A 130 -0.37 -6.30 11.83
C LEU A 130 -0.07 -7.71 11.37
N LEU A 131 0.96 -7.83 10.55
CA LEU A 131 1.62 -9.08 10.22
C LEU A 131 3.09 -8.94 10.66
N ASP A 132 3.47 -9.66 11.70
CA ASP A 132 4.87 -9.75 12.14
C ASP A 132 5.50 -10.98 11.49
N ALA A 133 6.66 -10.83 10.84
CA ALA A 133 7.31 -11.94 10.14
C ALA A 133 8.84 -11.77 10.09
N TRP A 134 9.53 -12.92 10.07
CA TRP A 134 10.97 -12.98 9.84
C TRP A 134 11.25 -13.20 8.36
N VAL A 135 12.08 -12.33 7.79
CA VAL A 135 12.45 -12.42 6.37
C VAL A 135 13.96 -12.27 6.20
N GLY A 136 14.53 -12.87 5.16
CA GLY A 136 15.95 -12.65 4.86
C GLY A 136 16.20 -11.18 4.53
N ILE A 137 17.21 -10.54 5.12
CA ILE A 137 17.51 -9.10 4.90
C ILE A 137 17.64 -8.79 3.41
N ARG A 138 18.35 -9.65 2.66
CA ARG A 138 18.58 -9.49 1.21
C ARG A 138 17.31 -9.65 0.37
N SER A 139 16.30 -10.33 0.90
CA SER A 139 15.01 -10.58 0.25
C SER A 139 13.87 -9.71 0.77
N ALA A 140 14.11 -8.85 1.77
CA ALA A 140 13.04 -8.10 2.46
C ALA A 140 12.19 -7.24 1.51
N GLN A 141 12.84 -6.54 0.57
CA GLN A 141 12.14 -5.74 -0.44
C GLN A 141 11.32 -6.61 -1.40
N GLN A 142 11.89 -7.72 -1.88
CA GLN A 142 11.19 -8.66 -2.76
C GLN A 142 9.99 -9.29 -2.06
N PHE A 143 10.15 -9.66 -0.78
CA PHE A 143 9.05 -10.14 0.05
C PHE A 143 7.94 -9.09 0.20
N HIS A 144 8.28 -7.82 0.48
CA HIS A 144 7.27 -6.75 0.59
C HIS A 144 6.45 -6.59 -0.69
N ILE A 145 7.11 -6.64 -1.85
CA ILE A 145 6.43 -6.59 -3.16
C ILE A 145 5.55 -7.82 -3.34
N ALA A 146 6.11 -9.03 -3.21
CA ALA A 146 5.40 -10.29 -3.41
C ALA A 146 4.20 -10.44 -2.45
N LEU A 147 4.32 -9.93 -1.22
CA LEU A 147 3.24 -9.85 -0.26
C LEU A 147 2.11 -8.97 -0.79
N GLY A 148 2.40 -7.75 -1.24
CA GLY A 148 1.40 -6.86 -1.82
C GLY A 148 0.68 -7.46 -3.03
N GLU A 149 1.44 -8.12 -3.92
CA GLU A 149 0.88 -8.73 -5.13
C GLU A 149 0.00 -9.94 -4.83
N LYS A 150 0.43 -10.81 -3.90
CA LYS A 150 -0.33 -12.00 -3.51
C LYS A 150 -1.63 -11.66 -2.79
N LEU A 151 -1.61 -10.59 -2.00
CA LEU A 151 -2.71 -10.25 -1.10
C LEU A 151 -3.83 -9.45 -1.79
N LEU A 152 -3.53 -8.76 -2.90
CA LEU A 152 -4.53 -8.06 -3.69
C LEU A 152 -5.45 -9.08 -4.42
N PRO A 153 -6.78 -8.86 -4.52
CA PRO A 153 -7.55 -7.69 -4.08
C PRO A 153 -8.13 -7.82 -2.66
N ARG A 154 -7.76 -8.84 -1.88
CA ARG A 154 -8.38 -9.15 -0.59
C ARG A 154 -7.73 -8.41 0.58
N CYS A 155 -6.52 -7.90 0.37
CA CYS A 155 -5.74 -7.20 1.37
C CYS A 155 -4.78 -6.19 0.70
N ILE A 156 -4.57 -5.06 1.36
CA ILE A 156 -3.64 -4.02 0.96
C ILE A 156 -2.56 -3.86 2.03
N VAL A 157 -1.31 -4.06 1.65
CA VAL A 157 -0.16 -3.72 2.49
C VAL A 157 0.02 -2.21 2.50
N LEU A 158 0.00 -1.56 3.66
CA LEU A 158 0.15 -0.11 3.80
C LEU A 158 1.64 0.26 3.85
N PHE A 159 2.34 -0.19 4.89
CA PHE A 159 3.76 0.03 5.10
C PHE A 159 4.34 -1.05 6.02
N ALA A 160 5.66 -1.07 6.17
CA ALA A 160 6.37 -1.97 7.05
C ALA A 160 7.39 -1.24 7.93
N GLU A 161 7.65 -1.78 9.12
CA GLU A 161 8.60 -1.27 10.11
C GLU A 161 9.46 -2.42 10.65
N SER A 162 10.64 -2.11 11.18
CA SER A 162 11.43 -3.10 11.90
C SER A 162 10.87 -3.26 13.30
N ILE A 163 10.74 -4.51 13.77
CA ILE A 163 10.48 -4.79 15.17
C ILE A 163 11.82 -4.75 15.89
N PRO A 164 11.98 -3.90 16.92
CA PRO A 164 13.23 -3.84 17.67
C PRO A 164 13.50 -5.19 18.35
N PRO A 165 14.78 -5.63 18.40
CA PRO A 165 15.12 -6.88 19.07
C PRO A 165 14.80 -6.78 20.55
N CYS A 166 14.24 -7.85 21.13
CA CYS A 166 14.05 -7.92 22.58
C CYS A 166 15.43 -7.92 23.27
N PRO A 167 15.61 -7.16 24.36
CA PRO A 167 16.84 -7.20 25.15
C PRO A 167 17.17 -8.64 25.57
N GLY A 168 18.37 -9.14 25.24
CA GLY A 168 18.80 -10.50 25.54
C GLY A 168 18.42 -11.57 24.50
N SER A 169 17.77 -11.21 23.40
CA SER A 169 17.49 -12.11 22.28
C SER A 169 18.62 -12.09 21.24
N GLU A 170 19.21 -13.25 20.94
CA GLU A 170 20.08 -13.40 19.76
C GLU A 170 19.23 -13.34 18.49
N THR A 171 19.22 -12.17 17.85
CA THR A 171 18.57 -11.97 16.54
C THR A 171 19.51 -12.50 15.47
N PRO A 172 19.09 -13.46 14.62
CA PRO A 172 19.95 -13.95 13.54
C PRO A 172 20.34 -12.80 12.60
N PRO A 173 21.65 -12.58 12.34
CA PRO A 173 22.12 -11.38 11.64
C PRO A 173 21.73 -11.33 10.15
N GLU A 174 21.32 -12.46 9.58
CA GLU A 174 20.86 -12.56 8.18
C GLU A 174 19.34 -12.32 8.06
N LEU A 175 18.62 -12.25 9.18
CA LEU A 175 17.18 -12.10 9.22
C LEU A 175 16.77 -10.70 9.70
N TRP A 176 15.72 -10.19 9.08
CA TRP A 176 15.02 -8.98 9.46
C TRP A 176 13.67 -9.36 10.06
N HIS A 177 13.40 -8.86 11.27
CA HIS A 177 12.09 -8.99 11.90
C HIS A 177 11.24 -7.77 11.52
N GLY A 178 10.34 -7.96 10.57
CA GLY A 178 9.47 -6.90 10.07
C GLY A 178 8.06 -6.97 10.67
N ARG A 179 7.42 -5.81 10.74
CA ARG A 179 6.00 -5.61 11.03
C ARG A 179 5.35 -4.92 9.86
N TRP A 180 4.42 -5.59 9.20
CA TRP A 180 3.63 -5.03 8.11
C TRP A 180 2.27 -4.59 8.63
N TYR A 181 1.90 -3.35 8.31
CA TYR A 181 0.58 -2.81 8.57
C TYR A 181 -0.26 -3.06 7.33
N VAL A 182 -1.38 -3.73 7.50
CA VAL A 182 -2.20 -4.16 6.37
C VAL A 182 -3.68 -3.92 6.66
N THR A 183 -4.46 -3.78 5.60
CA THR A 183 -5.93 -3.74 5.70
C THR A 183 -6.54 -4.87 4.89
N LEU A 184 -7.48 -5.58 5.49
CA LEU A 184 -8.14 -6.77 4.97
C LEU A 184 -9.62 -6.49 4.75
N GLU A 185 -10.16 -7.02 3.66
CA GLU A 185 -11.60 -7.04 3.41
C GLU A 185 -12.34 -7.76 4.56
N PRO A 186 -13.56 -7.33 4.95
CA PRO A 186 -14.23 -7.80 6.17
C PRO A 186 -14.42 -9.32 6.27
N ASP A 187 -14.65 -10.00 5.15
CA ASP A 187 -15.01 -11.41 5.14
C ASP A 187 -13.82 -12.33 4.84
N VAL A 188 -12.60 -11.77 4.84
CA VAL A 188 -11.37 -12.53 4.59
C VAL A 188 -10.84 -13.11 5.89
N ASP A 189 -10.61 -14.42 5.87
CA ASP A 189 -9.84 -15.10 6.89
C ASP A 189 -8.35 -14.89 6.64
N HIS A 190 -7.65 -14.27 7.59
CA HIS A 190 -6.24 -13.92 7.46
C HIS A 190 -5.32 -15.16 7.46
N GLU A 191 -5.74 -16.27 8.08
CA GLU A 191 -4.97 -17.52 8.10
C GLU A 191 -4.94 -18.17 6.71
N SER A 192 -6.01 -17.99 5.92
CA SER A 192 -6.13 -18.51 4.55
C SER A 192 -5.19 -17.85 3.52
N LEU A 193 -4.56 -16.71 3.86
CA LEU A 193 -3.72 -15.94 2.94
C LEU A 193 -2.37 -16.61 2.63
N GLY A 194 -2.00 -17.66 3.38
CA GLY A 194 -0.86 -18.52 3.07
C GLY A 194 0.47 -17.77 3.03
N ILE A 195 0.73 -16.85 3.97
CA ILE A 195 1.94 -16.01 4.02
C ILE A 195 3.22 -16.85 4.00
N GLY A 196 3.22 -18.01 4.66
CA GLY A 196 4.36 -18.92 4.73
C GLY A 196 4.85 -19.49 3.38
N THR A 197 4.11 -19.28 2.29
CA THR A 197 4.50 -19.71 0.93
C THR A 197 5.16 -18.60 0.11
N ILE A 198 5.25 -17.38 0.63
CA ILE A 198 5.90 -16.26 -0.06
C ILE A 198 7.42 -16.42 0.06
N PRO A 199 8.19 -16.35 -1.04
CA PRO A 199 9.64 -16.46 -0.99
C PRO A 199 10.29 -15.46 -0.03
N GLY A 200 11.27 -15.93 0.73
CA GLY A 200 12.05 -15.10 1.66
C GLY A 200 11.48 -15.01 3.08
N VAL A 201 10.30 -15.60 3.35
CA VAL A 201 9.77 -15.75 4.72
C VAL A 201 10.39 -16.93 5.45
N PHE A 202 10.64 -16.77 6.74
CA PHE A 202 11.20 -17.79 7.60
C PHE A 202 10.21 -18.16 8.71
N MET A 203 10.08 -19.46 8.99
CA MET A 203 9.25 -19.99 10.08
C MET A 203 9.98 -20.02 11.43
N LYS A 204 11.27 -19.66 11.42
CA LYS A 204 12.13 -19.55 12.60
C LYS A 204 12.75 -18.15 12.64
N PRO A 205 12.95 -17.56 13.83
CA PRO A 205 12.68 -18.11 15.17
C PRO A 205 11.20 -18.23 15.54
N ALA A 206 10.30 -17.54 14.83
CA ALA A 206 8.85 -17.68 14.99
C ALA A 206 8.15 -17.66 13.62
N PRO A 207 6.98 -18.32 13.48
CA PRO A 207 6.16 -18.20 12.27
C PRO A 207 5.56 -16.79 12.15
N PRO A 208 5.07 -16.41 10.95
CA PRO A 208 4.32 -15.18 10.78
C PRO A 208 3.12 -15.11 11.73
N ALA A 209 2.94 -13.96 12.39
CA ALA A 209 1.91 -13.76 13.39
C ALA A 209 1.01 -12.57 13.02
N TRP A 210 -0.31 -12.77 13.16
CA TRP A 210 -1.30 -11.75 12.89
C TRP A 210 -1.80 -11.13 14.19
N THR A 211 -1.90 -9.80 14.21
CA THR A 211 -2.50 -9.07 15.34
C THR A 211 -3.59 -8.14 14.81
N PHE A 212 -4.82 -8.31 15.30
CA PHE A 212 -5.91 -7.40 14.97
C PHE A 212 -5.68 -6.04 15.62
N LEU A 213 -5.89 -4.97 14.86
CA LEU A 213 -5.77 -3.60 15.36
C LEU A 213 -7.12 -2.91 15.48
N PHE A 214 -7.89 -2.93 14.40
CA PHE A 214 -9.07 -2.10 14.26
C PHE A 214 -10.06 -2.65 13.25
N ALA A 215 -11.34 -2.46 13.54
CA ALA A 215 -12.38 -2.47 12.53
C ALA A 215 -13.35 -1.37 12.92
N ARG A 216 -13.77 -0.56 11.94
CA ARG A 216 -14.86 0.37 12.19
C ARG A 216 -16.12 -0.45 12.43
N GLY A 217 -16.65 -0.40 13.66
CA GLY A 217 -17.95 -0.98 13.96
C GLY A 217 -18.99 -0.37 13.01
N LYS A 218 -19.87 -1.19 12.44
CA LYS A 218 -21.07 -0.65 11.78
C LYS A 218 -21.84 0.11 12.85
N THR A 219 -21.73 1.43 12.89
CA THR A 219 -22.78 2.25 13.49
C THR A 219 -24.03 1.95 12.69
N GLY A 220 -24.97 1.24 13.33
CA GLY A 220 -26.24 0.86 12.72
C GLY A 220 -26.92 2.07 12.10
N ALA A 221 -27.40 1.88 10.87
CA ALA A 221 -28.49 2.69 10.34
C ALA A 221 -29.77 2.35 11.10
#